data_AF-A0A959XPU4-F1
#
_entry.id   AF-A0A959XPU4-F1
#
_cell.length_a   1.000
_cell.length_b   1.000
_cell.length_c   1.000
_cell.angle_alpha   90.00
_cell.angle_beta   90.00
_cell.angle_gamma   90.00
#
_symmetry.space_group_name_H-M   'P 1'
#
loop_
_entity.id
_entity.type
_entity.pdbx_description
1 polymer ?
#
loop_
_entity_poly.entity_id
_entity_poly.type
_entity_poly.pdbx_seq_one_letter_code
_entity_poly.pdbx_strand_id
1 'polypeptide(L)'
;SLAYLTKVLLNIADELEERNAGFERVDREAHLGVLRDLKQDQVPLPDFTCFHRSFQGQPGVPGGDMRAAYFLAYDERRCRHVSLGSALLELEAKRELVSASFVIPYPPGFPVLMPGQVINEEIIHFLLALDVKEIHGYRPELGLRVFTDAALGRQRTVTALGGLPRASAPSAPPKKAAKKGGKKRR
;
A
#
# COMPACT_ATOMS: atom_id res chain seq x y z
N SER A 1 -4.01 -23.35 -28.47
CA SER A 1 -4.69 -24.66 -28.55
C SER A 1 -4.37 -25.45 -27.28
N LEU A 2 -5.38 -25.89 -26.53
CA LEU A 2 -5.24 -26.64 -25.27
C LEU A 2 -4.38 -27.91 -25.45
N ALA A 3 -4.59 -28.63 -26.56
CA ALA A 3 -3.86 -29.86 -26.87
C ALA A 3 -2.34 -29.66 -27.00
N TYR A 4 -1.90 -28.50 -27.51
CA TYR A 4 -0.48 -28.19 -27.61
C TYR A 4 0.14 -27.93 -26.23
N LEU A 5 -0.54 -27.17 -25.36
CA LEU A 5 -0.09 -26.96 -23.99
C LEU A 5 0.00 -28.29 -23.22
N THR A 6 -1.04 -29.12 -23.31
CA THR A 6 -1.05 -30.44 -22.65
C THR A 6 0.09 -31.32 -23.13
N LYS A 7 0.37 -31.35 -24.45
CA LYS A 7 1.51 -32.09 -25.00
C LYS A 7 2.85 -31.60 -24.46
N VAL A 8 3.05 -30.28 -24.41
CA VAL A 8 4.29 -29.70 -23.88
C VAL A 8 4.46 -30.01 -22.39
N LEU A 9 3.39 -29.90 -21.60
CA LEU A 9 3.44 -30.23 -20.17
C LEU A 9 3.72 -31.72 -19.93
N LEU A 10 3.16 -32.62 -20.75
CA LEU A 10 3.47 -34.05 -20.70
C LEU A 10 4.93 -34.32 -21.02
N ASN A 11 5.45 -33.73 -22.11
CA ASN A 11 6.86 -33.87 -22.46
C ASN A 11 7.81 -33.39 -21.33
N ILE A 12 7.47 -32.28 -20.67
CA ILE A 12 8.25 -31.76 -19.53
C ILE A 12 8.17 -32.74 -18.34
N ALA A 13 6.99 -33.33 -18.08
CA ALA A 13 6.82 -34.31 -17.01
C ALA A 13 7.68 -35.57 -17.26
N ASP A 14 7.65 -36.10 -18.48
CA ASP A 14 8.45 -37.26 -18.88
C ASP A 14 9.95 -36.99 -18.74
N GLU A 15 10.42 -35.83 -19.22
CA GLU A 15 11.84 -35.41 -19.11
C GLU A 15 12.31 -35.29 -17.65
N LEU A 16 11.44 -34.78 -16.77
CA LEU A 16 11.73 -34.71 -15.33
C LEU A 16 11.78 -36.10 -14.68
N GLU A 17 10.91 -37.02 -15.10
CA GLU A 17 10.86 -38.38 -14.55
C GLU A 17 12.08 -39.20 -14.98
N GLU A 18 12.50 -39.11 -16.24
CA GLU A 18 13.75 -39.71 -16.73
C GLU A 18 14.98 -39.18 -15.99
N ARG A 19 15.05 -37.85 -15.79
CA ARG A 19 16.14 -37.22 -15.03
C ARG A 19 16.19 -37.72 -13.58
N ASN A 20 15.03 -37.92 -12.95
CA ASN A 20 14.94 -38.40 -11.57
C ASN A 20 15.17 -39.92 -11.44
N ALA A 21 14.87 -40.69 -12.48
CA ALA A 21 15.08 -42.15 -12.51
C ALA A 21 16.57 -42.55 -12.46
N GLY A 22 17.46 -41.64 -12.87
CA GLY A 22 18.92 -41.83 -12.81
C GLY A 22 19.55 -41.60 -11.43
N PHE A 23 18.81 -41.18 -10.41
CA PHE A 23 19.38 -40.92 -9.10
C PHE A 23 19.65 -42.20 -8.29
N GLU A 24 20.90 -42.40 -7.87
CA GLU A 24 21.21 -43.33 -6.79
C GLU A 24 20.68 -42.79 -5.44
N ARG A 25 20.58 -43.64 -4.41
CA ARG A 25 20.03 -43.24 -3.10
C ARG A 25 20.69 -41.98 -2.52
N VAL A 26 22.00 -41.85 -2.70
CA VAL A 26 22.80 -40.72 -2.20
C VAL A 26 22.47 -39.43 -2.96
N ASP A 27 22.33 -39.49 -4.29
CA ASP A 27 21.97 -38.34 -5.12
C ASP A 27 20.56 -37.83 -4.81
N ARG A 28 19.63 -38.74 -4.52
CA ARG A 28 18.27 -38.39 -4.11
C ARG A 28 18.23 -37.67 -2.77
N GLU A 29 19.05 -38.09 -1.80
CA GLU A 29 19.17 -37.43 -0.49
C GLU A 29 19.77 -36.03 -0.61
N ALA A 30 20.82 -35.87 -1.43
CA ALA A 30 21.41 -34.57 -1.73
C ALA A 30 20.41 -33.62 -2.41
N HIS A 31 19.67 -34.12 -3.41
CA HIS A 31 18.63 -33.35 -4.09
C HIS A 31 17.50 -32.91 -3.15
N LEU A 32 17.05 -33.80 -2.26
CA LEU A 32 16.05 -33.47 -1.22
C LEU A 32 16.59 -32.49 -0.15
N GLY A 33 17.91 -32.45 0.06
CA GLY A 33 18.58 -31.45 0.89
C GLY A 33 18.43 -30.06 0.29
N VAL A 34 18.78 -29.89 -0.99
CA VAL A 34 18.66 -28.62 -1.73
C VAL A 34 17.20 -28.13 -1.75
N LEU A 35 16.24 -29.03 -1.98
CA LEU A 35 14.81 -28.68 -1.97
C LEU A 35 14.31 -28.23 -0.59
N ARG A 36 14.87 -28.76 0.50
CA ARG A 36 14.53 -28.33 1.86
C ARG A 36 15.10 -26.96 2.15
N ASP A 37 16.35 -26.72 1.78
CA ASP A 37 17.03 -25.43 1.93
C ASP A 37 16.23 -24.32 1.23
N LEU A 38 15.85 -24.56 -0.03
CA LEU A 38 14.97 -23.67 -0.81
C LEU A 38 13.60 -23.40 -0.18
N LYS A 39 13.09 -24.31 0.66
CA LYS A 39 11.77 -24.17 1.30
C LYS A 39 11.84 -23.53 2.69
N GLN A 40 12.96 -23.65 3.40
CA GLN A 40 13.04 -23.33 4.83
C GLN A 40 13.39 -21.88 5.11
N ASP A 41 14.06 -21.16 4.21
CA ASP A 41 14.39 -19.74 4.36
C ASP A 41 13.23 -18.82 3.94
N GLN A 42 12.08 -18.94 4.62
CA GLN A 42 10.98 -18.00 4.44
C GLN A 42 11.08 -16.87 5.45
N VAL A 43 11.36 -15.66 4.95
CA VAL A 43 11.17 -14.42 5.71
C VAL A 43 9.69 -14.37 6.13
N PRO A 44 9.37 -14.19 7.43
CA PRO A 44 7.98 -14.10 7.86
C PRO A 44 7.28 -12.95 7.13
N LEU A 45 6.08 -13.21 6.61
CA LEU A 45 5.32 -12.23 5.84
C LEU A 45 4.79 -11.13 6.78
N PRO A 46 5.15 -9.86 6.56
CA PRO A 46 4.64 -8.74 7.37
C PRO A 46 3.12 -8.57 7.27
N ASP A 47 2.54 -7.88 8.25
CA ASP A 47 1.19 -7.34 8.13
C ASP A 47 1.16 -6.07 7.27
N PHE A 48 0.51 -6.15 6.11
CA PHE A 48 0.35 -5.03 5.17
C PHE A 48 -1.03 -4.35 5.27
N THR A 49 -1.88 -4.69 6.24
CA THR A 49 -3.30 -4.30 6.19
C THR A 49 -3.57 -2.87 6.67
N CYS A 50 -2.62 -2.23 7.35
CA CYS A 50 -2.85 -0.95 8.04
C CYS A 50 -2.79 0.28 7.12
N PHE A 51 -3.87 1.06 7.09
CA PHE A 51 -3.91 2.39 6.47
C PHE A 51 -3.77 3.49 7.52
N HIS A 52 -3.02 4.54 7.17
CA HIS A 52 -2.89 5.71 8.02
C HIS A 52 -4.25 6.40 8.18
N ARG A 53 -4.54 6.95 9.37
CA ARG A 53 -5.81 7.63 9.71
C ARG A 53 -6.28 8.67 8.70
N SER A 54 -5.38 9.29 7.93
CA SER A 54 -5.73 10.25 6.86
C SER A 54 -6.37 9.60 5.63
N PHE A 55 -6.21 8.30 5.47
CA PHE A 55 -6.69 7.50 4.35
C PHE A 55 -7.50 6.29 4.82
N GLN A 56 -7.99 6.25 6.05
CA GLN A 56 -8.94 5.21 6.47
C GLN A 56 -10.30 5.53 5.87
N GLY A 57 -10.97 4.55 5.27
CA GLY A 57 -12.29 4.75 4.67
C GLY A 57 -13.40 4.89 5.72
N GLN A 58 -13.31 4.09 6.79
CA GLN A 58 -14.21 4.13 7.94
C GLN A 58 -13.43 3.80 9.22
N PRO A 59 -13.68 4.49 10.35
CA PRO A 59 -13.06 4.15 11.63
C PRO A 59 -13.33 2.69 12.02
N GLY A 60 -12.28 1.95 12.35
CA GLY A 60 -12.36 0.54 12.79
C GLY A 60 -12.44 -0.50 11.66
N VAL A 61 -12.47 -0.09 10.39
CA VAL A 61 -12.41 -1.00 9.24
C VAL A 61 -10.99 -0.96 8.66
N PRO A 62 -10.33 -2.12 8.42
CA PRO A 62 -8.98 -2.16 7.85
C PRO A 62 -8.83 -1.55 6.45
N GLY A 63 -9.93 -1.26 5.75
CA GLY A 63 -9.93 -0.69 4.41
C GLY A 63 -9.64 0.81 4.37
N GLY A 64 -8.72 1.21 3.49
CA GLY A 64 -8.39 2.61 3.24
C GLY A 64 -8.91 3.18 1.92
N ASP A 65 -9.00 4.50 1.84
CA ASP A 65 -9.23 5.27 0.61
C ASP A 65 -7.91 5.43 -0.17
N MET A 66 -7.53 4.35 -0.84
CA MET A 66 -6.36 4.31 -1.73
C MET A 66 -6.46 5.36 -2.85
N ARG A 67 -7.67 5.65 -3.32
CA ARG A 67 -7.90 6.60 -4.41
C ARG A 67 -7.51 8.02 -3.97
N ALA A 68 -7.95 8.45 -2.80
CA ALA A 68 -7.57 9.75 -2.24
C ALA A 68 -6.06 9.86 -2.03
N ALA A 69 -5.42 8.83 -1.48
CA ALA A 69 -3.97 8.80 -1.31
C ALA A 69 -3.25 8.89 -2.67
N TYR A 70 -3.66 8.09 -3.64
CA TYR A 70 -3.06 8.09 -4.98
C TYR A 70 -3.12 9.47 -5.66
N PHE A 71 -4.27 10.15 -5.61
CA PHE A 71 -4.38 11.51 -6.16
C PHE A 71 -3.64 12.57 -5.33
N LEU A 72 -3.55 12.38 -4.01
CA LEU A 72 -2.76 13.28 -3.16
C LEU A 72 -1.28 13.28 -3.56
N ALA A 73 -0.77 12.11 -3.94
CA ALA A 73 0.61 11.92 -4.34
C ALA A 73 0.97 12.58 -5.68
N TYR A 74 0.01 13.14 -6.43
CA TYR A 74 0.31 13.89 -7.65
C TYR A 74 1.00 15.23 -7.36
N ASP A 75 0.75 15.84 -6.20
CA ASP A 75 1.46 17.05 -5.77
C ASP A 75 2.82 16.65 -5.18
N GLU A 76 3.88 16.76 -5.97
CA GLU A 76 5.23 16.31 -5.57
C GLU A 76 5.72 16.93 -4.26
N ARG A 77 5.28 18.14 -3.93
CA ARG A 77 5.61 18.84 -2.68
C ARG A 77 5.03 18.15 -1.44
N ARG A 78 4.08 17.24 -1.62
CA ARG A 78 3.47 16.42 -0.54
C ARG A 78 4.21 15.11 -0.32
N CYS A 79 5.16 14.77 -1.20
CA CYS A 79 5.91 13.54 -1.15
C CYS A 79 7.40 13.84 -0.93
N ARG A 80 8.10 12.86 -0.37
CA ARG A 80 9.55 12.82 -0.30
C ARG A 80 10.03 11.38 -0.53
N HIS A 81 11.32 11.20 -0.71
CA HIS A 81 11.91 9.87 -0.78
C HIS A 81 12.70 9.56 0.49
N VAL A 82 12.72 8.29 0.88
CA VAL A 82 13.45 7.78 2.03
C VAL A 82 14.07 6.42 1.70
N SER A 83 15.39 6.30 1.85
CA SER A 83 16.08 5.00 1.67
C SER A 83 15.61 3.99 2.71
N LEU A 84 15.74 2.69 2.43
CA LEU A 84 15.32 1.64 3.37
C LEU A 84 16.04 1.75 4.73
N GLY A 85 17.34 2.07 4.73
CA GLY A 85 18.11 2.29 5.96
C GLY A 85 17.64 3.53 6.73
N SER A 86 17.40 4.65 6.05
CA SER A 86 16.85 5.84 6.71
C SER A 86 15.44 5.61 7.23
N ALA A 87 14.63 4.80 6.54
CA ALA A 87 13.27 4.46 6.97
C ALA A 87 13.29 3.74 8.33
N LEU A 88 14.22 2.79 8.54
CA LEU A 88 14.39 2.14 9.85
C LEU A 88 14.72 3.16 10.95
N LEU A 89 15.64 4.10 10.69
CA LEU A 89 15.98 5.15 11.66
C LEU A 89 14.79 6.07 11.98
N GLU A 90 13.92 6.35 11.00
CA GLU A 90 12.70 7.14 11.23
C GLU A 90 11.69 6.38 12.10
N LEU A 91 11.53 5.08 11.85
CA LEU A 91 10.63 4.19 12.59
C LEU A 91 11.10 3.98 14.04
N GLU A 92 12.40 3.79 14.26
CA GLU A 92 13.01 3.75 15.61
C GLU A 92 12.76 5.05 16.38
N ALA A 93 12.81 6.20 15.69
CA ALA A 93 12.46 7.51 16.23
C ALA A 93 10.94 7.71 16.39
N LYS A 94 10.12 6.67 16.21
CA LYS A 94 8.65 6.66 16.30
C LYS A 94 7.96 7.61 15.33
N ARG A 95 8.59 7.90 14.18
CA ARG A 95 7.93 8.64 13.10
C ARG A 95 7.09 7.66 12.26
N GLU A 96 5.88 8.09 11.90
CA GLU A 96 5.02 7.32 11.01
C GLU A 96 5.42 7.57 9.55
N LEU A 97 5.67 6.50 8.81
CA LEU A 97 5.89 6.55 7.37
C LEU A 97 4.66 6.03 6.64
N VAL A 98 4.23 6.75 5.59
CA VAL A 98 3.04 6.38 4.81
C VAL A 98 3.42 6.36 3.33
N SER A 99 3.19 5.22 2.68
CA SER A 99 3.53 5.07 1.26
C SER A 99 2.71 6.02 0.39
N ALA A 100 3.38 6.69 -0.55
CA ALA A 100 2.73 7.57 -1.53
C ALA A 100 2.59 6.90 -2.92
N SER A 101 3.10 5.68 -3.08
CA SER A 101 3.04 4.92 -4.33
C SER A 101 2.78 3.44 -4.06
N PHE A 102 2.49 2.69 -5.13
CA PHE A 102 2.58 1.23 -5.05
C PHE A 102 4.04 0.82 -4.94
N VAL A 103 4.32 -0.21 -4.13
CA VAL A 103 5.64 -0.87 -4.07
C VAL A 103 5.45 -2.32 -4.46
N ILE A 104 6.01 -2.72 -5.59
CA ILE A 104 5.71 -4.01 -6.23
C ILE A 104 7.03 -4.70 -6.64
N PRO A 105 7.53 -5.65 -5.84
CA PRO A 105 8.70 -6.46 -6.17
C PRO A 105 8.40 -7.46 -7.30
N TYR A 106 9.32 -7.62 -8.25
CA TYR A 106 9.23 -8.62 -9.31
C TYR A 106 10.49 -9.48 -9.45
N PRO A 107 10.32 -10.80 -9.66
CA PRO A 107 9.10 -11.60 -9.42
C PRO A 107 8.73 -11.66 -7.91
N PRO A 108 7.48 -11.93 -7.49
CA PRO A 108 6.31 -12.42 -8.24
C PRO A 108 5.35 -11.34 -8.76
N GLY A 109 5.50 -10.07 -8.37
CA GLY A 109 4.67 -8.98 -8.89
C GLY A 109 3.39 -8.66 -8.14
N PHE A 110 3.23 -9.15 -6.90
CA PHE A 110 2.14 -8.69 -6.04
C PHE A 110 2.53 -7.38 -5.34
N PRO A 111 1.58 -6.46 -5.12
CA PRO A 111 1.88 -5.19 -4.51
C PRO A 111 2.01 -5.37 -2.99
N VAL A 112 3.14 -4.94 -2.43
CA VAL A 112 3.51 -5.06 -1.01
C VAL A 112 3.02 -3.85 -0.21
N LEU A 113 3.11 -2.65 -0.79
CA LEU A 113 2.57 -1.42 -0.23
C LEU A 113 1.68 -0.72 -1.24
N MET A 114 0.57 -0.18 -0.75
CA MET A 114 -0.37 0.67 -1.48
C MET A 114 -0.23 2.13 -1.04
N PRO A 115 -0.60 3.09 -1.89
CA PRO A 115 -0.75 4.48 -1.47
C PRO A 115 -1.66 4.62 -0.25
N GLY A 116 -1.17 5.29 0.79
CA GLY A 116 -1.89 5.54 2.04
C GLY A 116 -1.68 4.49 3.14
N GLN A 117 -0.99 3.38 2.85
CA GLN A 117 -0.63 2.39 3.86
C GLN A 117 0.53 2.84 4.73
N VAL A 118 0.48 2.44 6.00
CA VAL A 118 1.56 2.66 6.96
C VAL A 118 2.69 1.68 6.65
N ILE A 119 3.92 2.18 6.73
CA ILE A 119 5.13 1.38 6.59
C ILE A 119 5.65 1.10 8.01
N ASN A 120 5.88 -0.17 8.33
CA ASN A 120 6.46 -0.61 9.62
C ASN A 120 7.84 -1.27 9.40
N GLU A 121 8.51 -1.61 10.49
CA GLU A 121 9.86 -2.20 10.46
C GLU A 121 9.88 -3.55 9.73
N GLU A 122 8.89 -4.41 9.98
CA GLU A 122 8.75 -5.72 9.33
C GLU A 122 8.70 -5.61 7.80
N ILE A 123 7.96 -4.63 7.27
CA ILE A 123 7.87 -4.36 5.83
C ILE A 123 9.23 -3.95 5.27
N ILE A 124 9.99 -3.11 5.98
CA ILE A 124 11.33 -2.70 5.53
C ILE A 124 12.29 -3.89 5.55
N HIS A 125 12.28 -4.69 6.61
CA HIS A 125 13.10 -5.91 6.69
C HIS A 125 12.73 -6.91 5.60
N PHE A 126 11.44 -7.07 5.30
CA PHE A 126 10.97 -7.90 4.19
C PHE A 126 11.52 -7.40 2.85
N LEU A 127 11.43 -6.09 2.56
CA LEU A 127 11.98 -5.49 1.34
C LEU A 127 13.52 -5.63 1.23
N LEU A 128 14.23 -5.60 2.36
CA LEU A 128 15.69 -5.81 2.39
C LEU A 128 16.11 -7.26 2.16
N ALA A 129 15.28 -8.21 2.61
CA ALA A 129 15.55 -9.64 2.49
C ALA A 129 15.03 -10.25 1.17
N LEU A 130 14.24 -9.50 0.40
CA LEU A 130 13.72 -9.93 -0.89
C LEU A 130 14.83 -10.04 -1.94
N ASP A 131 15.09 -11.26 -2.41
CA ASP A 131 15.92 -11.52 -3.59
C ASP A 131 15.08 -11.34 -4.87
N VAL A 132 14.94 -10.09 -5.29
CA VAL A 132 14.14 -9.71 -6.47
C VAL A 132 14.98 -8.90 -7.45
N LYS A 133 14.67 -9.00 -8.74
CA LYS A 133 15.41 -8.30 -9.79
C LYS A 133 15.13 -6.81 -9.80
N GLU A 134 13.90 -6.44 -9.48
CA GLU A 134 13.44 -5.05 -9.46
C GLU A 134 12.29 -4.85 -8.48
N ILE A 135 12.11 -3.60 -8.04
CA ILE A 135 10.99 -3.18 -7.20
C ILE A 135 10.38 -1.93 -7.83
N HIS A 136 9.19 -2.04 -8.42
CA HIS A 136 8.48 -0.87 -8.92
C HIS A 136 8.06 0.02 -7.75
N GLY A 137 8.15 1.34 -7.95
CA GLY A 137 7.85 2.33 -6.92
C GLY A 137 8.95 2.53 -5.87
N TYR A 138 10.08 1.82 -6.02
CA TYR A 138 11.32 2.06 -5.29
C TYR A 138 12.41 2.49 -6.26
N ARG A 139 13.24 3.45 -5.86
CA ARG A 139 14.41 3.89 -6.63
C ARG A 139 15.66 3.70 -5.76
N PRO A 140 16.66 2.91 -6.16
CA PRO A 140 17.84 2.66 -5.32
C PRO A 140 18.56 3.95 -4.83
N GLU A 141 18.59 4.99 -5.67
CA GLU A 141 19.31 6.23 -5.37
C GLU A 141 18.51 7.18 -4.46
N LEU A 142 17.18 7.06 -4.40
CA LEU A 142 16.30 7.97 -3.66
C LEU A 142 15.58 7.29 -2.50
N GLY A 143 15.15 6.04 -2.71
CA GLY A 143 14.41 5.21 -1.79
C GLY A 143 12.91 5.08 -2.12
N LEU A 144 12.14 4.75 -1.09
CA LEU A 144 10.68 4.67 -1.12
C LEU A 144 10.08 6.07 -1.18
N ARG A 145 9.02 6.23 -1.97
CA ARG A 145 8.26 7.48 -2.03
C ARG A 145 7.19 7.49 -0.93
N VAL A 146 7.31 8.42 0.02
CA VAL A 146 6.43 8.55 1.19
C VAL A 146 5.79 9.93 1.26
N PHE A 147 4.67 10.05 1.96
CA PHE A 147 4.09 11.35 2.26
C PHE A 147 4.94 12.13 3.26
N THR A 148 4.93 13.45 3.12
CA THR A 148 5.44 14.39 4.13
C THR A 148 4.46 14.50 5.29
N ASP A 149 4.96 14.79 6.48
CA ASP A 149 4.13 15.00 7.67
C ASP A 149 3.07 16.08 7.45
N ALA A 150 3.39 17.13 6.68
CA ALA A 150 2.46 18.21 6.34
C ALA A 150 1.31 17.76 5.41
N ALA A 151 1.53 16.72 4.62
CA ALA A 151 0.48 16.11 3.78
C ALA A 151 -0.45 15.22 4.62
N LEU A 152 0.07 14.63 5.70
CA LEU A 152 -0.66 13.81 6.65
C LEU A 152 -1.38 14.73 7.67
N GLY A 153 -2.62 14.39 8.05
CA GLY A 153 -3.38 15.19 9.03
C GLY A 153 -4.42 16.16 8.45
N ARG A 154 -4.58 16.25 7.12
CA ARG A 154 -5.78 16.84 6.50
C ARG A 154 -6.96 15.85 6.54
N GLN A 155 -7.65 15.75 7.67
CA GLN A 155 -8.84 14.90 7.82
C GLN A 155 -10.03 15.47 7.03
N ARG A 156 -10.58 14.67 6.11
CA ARG A 156 -12.02 14.32 6.06
C ARG A 156 -12.14 12.95 5.41
N THR A 157 -12.42 11.94 6.22
CA THR A 157 -13.12 10.72 5.82
C THR A 157 -14.36 11.15 5.02
N VAL A 158 -14.26 11.12 3.70
CA VAL A 158 -15.44 11.14 2.84
C VAL A 158 -15.86 9.68 2.81
N THR A 159 -16.83 9.34 3.64
CA THR A 159 -17.49 8.04 3.63
C THR A 159 -17.87 7.69 2.19
N ALA A 160 -17.80 6.41 1.83
CA ALA A 160 -18.00 5.90 0.47
C ALA A 160 -19.39 6.22 -0.17
N LEU A 161 -20.26 6.97 0.51
CA LEU A 161 -21.39 7.68 -0.07
C LEU A 161 -21.15 9.19 -0.02
N GLY A 162 -20.64 9.74 -1.12
CA GLY A 162 -20.89 11.12 -1.56
C GLY A 162 -20.61 12.24 -0.55
N GLY A 163 -19.40 12.81 -0.63
CA GLY A 163 -19.13 14.15 -0.11
C GLY A 163 -19.94 15.20 -0.85
N LEU A 164 -21.18 15.44 -0.42
CA LEU A 164 -21.85 16.71 -0.67
C LEU A 164 -21.10 17.79 0.13
N PRO A 165 -20.64 18.89 -0.49
CA PRO A 165 -20.17 20.02 0.27
C PRO A 165 -21.34 20.51 1.12
N ARG A 166 -21.12 20.59 2.44
CA ARG A 166 -22.08 21.18 3.38
C ARG A 166 -22.26 22.64 2.94
N ALA A 167 -23.37 22.92 2.25
CA ALA A 167 -23.73 24.25 1.81
C ALA A 167 -23.69 25.17 3.04
N SER A 168 -22.95 26.27 2.92
CA SER A 168 -23.02 27.37 3.88
C SER A 168 -24.49 27.79 4.00
N ALA A 169 -25.02 27.73 5.21
CA ALA A 169 -26.39 28.17 5.49
C ALA A 169 -26.57 29.62 5.01
N PRO A 170 -27.64 29.95 4.28
CA PRO A 170 -27.92 31.33 3.93
C PRO A 170 -28.19 32.13 5.21
N SER A 171 -27.48 33.24 5.37
CA SER A 171 -27.69 34.22 6.42
C SER A 171 -29.16 34.68 6.41
N ALA A 172 -29.81 34.63 7.57
CA ALA A 172 -31.20 35.05 7.74
C ALA A 172 -31.40 36.50 7.26
N PRO A 173 -32.54 36.82 6.61
CA PRO A 173 -32.83 38.18 6.16
C PRO A 173 -33.10 39.10 7.37
N PRO A 174 -32.82 40.41 7.26
CA PRO A 174 -33.02 41.35 8.36
C PRO A 174 -34.51 41.50 8.69
N LYS A 175 -34.83 41.41 9.99
CA LYS A 175 -36.17 41.67 10.54
C LYS A 175 -36.56 43.13 10.25
N LYS A 176 -37.61 43.36 9.45
CA LYS A 176 -38.26 44.67 9.36
C LYS A 176 -38.87 45.02 10.72
N ALA A 177 -38.41 46.12 11.32
CA ALA A 177 -38.95 46.67 12.54
C ALA A 177 -40.40 47.12 12.34
N ALA A 178 -41.29 46.62 13.18
CA ALA A 178 -42.68 47.05 13.27
C ALA A 178 -42.73 48.49 13.80
N LYS A 179 -43.24 49.43 13.00
CA LYS A 179 -43.52 50.80 13.41
C LYS A 179 -44.93 50.85 14.01
N LYS A 180 -45.02 50.80 15.35
CA LYS A 180 -46.24 51.17 16.09
C LYS A 180 -46.19 52.65 16.45
N GLY A 181 -47.30 53.36 16.20
CA GLY A 181 -47.71 54.56 16.94
C GLY A 181 -47.78 55.85 16.13
N GLY A 182 -48.94 56.51 16.14
CA GLY A 182 -49.05 57.91 15.68
C GLY A 182 -50.43 58.44 15.32
N LYS A 183 -51.36 58.46 16.28
CA LYS A 183 -52.66 59.16 16.24
C LYS A 183 -52.49 60.67 15.92
N LYS A 184 -53.21 61.23 14.94
CA LYS A 184 -53.57 62.67 14.96
C LYS A 184 -54.83 62.97 14.11
N ARG A 185 -55.78 63.60 14.81
CA ARG A 185 -57.03 64.22 14.38
C ARG A 185 -56.85 65.19 13.20
N ARG A 186 -57.82 65.21 12.28
CA ARG A 186 -58.65 66.38 11.99
C ARG A 186 -59.92 65.95 11.27
#